data_AF-A0A7Y2HHR6-F1
#
_entry.id   AF-A0A7Y2HHR6-F1
#
_cell.length_a   1.000
_cell.length_b   1.000
_cell.length_c   1.000
_cell.angle_alpha   90.00
_cell.angle_beta   90.00
_cell.angle_gamma   90.00
#
_symmetry.space_group_name_H-M   'P 1'
#
loop_
_entity.id
_entity.type
_entity.pdbx_description
1 polymer ?
#
loop_
_entity_poly.entity_id
_entity_poly.type
_entity_poly.pdbx_seq_one_letter_code
_entity_poly.pdbx_strand_id
1 'polypeptide(L)'
;NREIVVPQDDSLIAFSPRHHRKIILRRSRGLAPTFFNHHHRLQLNENTLSMGGLLKSTFGLITQGNIYISQFLGDTDSYNTQINYQDVLKHLLEVTDSEPDKIICDAHPGFFSTQEGVRLAEEWNVELVKVQHHKAHFAAVLGENDLLGKEESVMGFIWDGVGLGDDRNVWGGETFILNDKTVSRHSHIPIFKYLLGDKMSKEPRLSALALLHSYNLPTDIIVDRFNKNEIKIYNMLLKNYNGVMTTSMGRVFDAVASLILGCKTQTYEGEAAMMLEAKATNFYLKHHKEKEQMSIQPIIGFNDIISGVVSNQGDSVEKRAFQFHKDLVGYMVGQVKSQGINKIAFSGGVFQNQLLVDLIIDNLNSDYELYWHQQLSPNDENISFGQLMYDLYDLD
;
A
#
# COMPACT_ATOMS: atom_id res chain seq x y z
N ASN A 1 30.33 -13.19 -23.04
CA ASN A 1 29.53 -14.27 -23.65
C ASN A 1 28.97 -15.22 -22.59
N ARG A 2 28.31 -14.69 -21.54
CA ARG A 2 27.62 -15.52 -20.54
C ARG A 2 26.14 -15.18 -20.63
N GLU A 3 25.32 -16.16 -20.94
CA GLU A 3 23.87 -16.01 -21.03
C GLU A 3 23.25 -15.69 -19.67
N ILE A 4 22.18 -14.90 -19.67
CA ILE A 4 21.36 -14.60 -18.50
C ILE A 4 20.10 -15.44 -18.63
N VAL A 5 20.02 -16.52 -17.85
CA VAL A 5 18.89 -17.46 -17.88
C VAL A 5 17.65 -16.86 -17.20
N VAL A 6 17.86 -16.08 -16.13
CA VAL A 6 16.80 -15.41 -15.39
C VAL A 6 17.17 -13.94 -15.22
N PRO A 7 16.53 -13.01 -15.94
CA PRO A 7 16.74 -11.59 -15.71
C PRO A 7 16.20 -11.20 -14.33
N GLN A 8 16.98 -10.40 -13.61
CA GLN A 8 16.57 -9.81 -12.33
C GLN A 8 16.94 -8.34 -12.31
N ASP A 9 15.94 -7.49 -12.07
CA ASP A 9 16.13 -6.07 -11.86
C ASP A 9 16.99 -5.79 -10.62
N ASP A 10 17.59 -4.60 -10.56
CA ASP A 10 18.32 -4.17 -9.37
C ASP A 10 17.37 -3.96 -8.19
N SER A 11 17.72 -4.53 -7.03
CA SER A 11 17.04 -4.20 -5.77
C SER A 11 17.25 -2.71 -5.43
N LEU A 12 16.22 -2.08 -4.88
CA LEU A 12 16.24 -0.68 -4.46
C LEU A 12 15.88 -0.57 -2.98
N ILE A 13 16.74 0.09 -2.21
CA ILE A 13 16.59 0.27 -0.76
C ILE A 13 16.80 1.75 -0.45
N ALA A 14 15.89 2.32 0.33
CA ALA A 14 15.98 3.65 0.89
C ALA A 14 16.17 3.58 2.42
N PHE A 15 16.62 4.69 2.99
CA PHE A 15 16.76 4.86 4.44
C PHE A 15 16.11 6.17 4.83
N SER A 16 15.24 6.14 5.85
CA SER A 16 14.61 7.37 6.34
C SER A 16 15.66 8.39 6.81
N PRO A 17 15.46 9.70 6.57
CA PRO A 17 16.51 10.70 6.74
C PRO A 17 17.01 10.88 8.18
N ARG A 18 16.17 10.64 9.19
CA ARG A 18 16.52 10.82 10.61
C ARG A 18 16.84 9.51 11.32
N HIS A 19 15.92 8.54 11.28
CA HIS A 19 16.08 7.29 12.02
C HIS A 19 16.85 6.22 11.24
N HIS A 20 17.21 6.51 9.98
CA HIS A 20 17.86 5.55 9.08
C HIS A 20 17.10 4.22 9.02
N ARG A 21 15.76 4.27 9.08
CA ARG A 21 14.94 3.07 8.95
C ARG A 21 15.06 2.57 7.52
N LYS A 22 15.54 1.35 7.36
CA LYS A 22 15.61 0.66 6.07
C LYS A 22 14.19 0.46 5.52
N ILE A 23 13.98 0.88 4.27
CA ILE A 23 12.74 0.69 3.51
C ILE A 23 13.13 0.07 2.17
N ILE A 24 12.63 -1.13 1.89
CA ILE A 24 12.83 -1.77 0.59
C ILE A 24 11.79 -1.18 -0.36
N LEU A 25 12.23 -0.69 -1.52
CA LEU A 25 11.36 -0.15 -2.56
C LEU A 25 11.15 -1.16 -3.71
N ARG A 26 12.15 -2.03 -3.91
CA ARG A 26 12.12 -3.16 -4.84
C ARG A 26 13.04 -4.27 -4.33
N ARG A 27 12.51 -5.49 -4.18
CA ARG A 27 13.23 -6.69 -3.78
C ARG A 27 13.47 -7.60 -4.99
N SER A 28 14.67 -7.51 -5.58
CA SER A 28 15.04 -8.31 -6.75
C SER A 28 16.48 -8.83 -6.61
N ARG A 29 17.42 -8.37 -7.44
CA ARG A 29 18.80 -8.87 -7.48
C ARG A 29 19.46 -8.83 -6.11
N GLY A 30 20.00 -9.97 -5.69
CA GLY A 30 20.72 -10.14 -4.41
C GLY A 30 19.82 -10.40 -3.20
N LEU A 31 18.49 -10.34 -3.35
CA LEU A 31 17.52 -10.63 -2.28
C LEU A 31 16.56 -11.77 -2.66
N ALA A 32 16.09 -11.78 -3.91
CA ALA A 32 15.22 -12.82 -4.45
C ALA A 32 16.02 -14.05 -4.93
N PRO A 33 15.43 -15.26 -4.93
CA PRO A 33 14.05 -15.58 -4.56
C PRO A 33 13.87 -15.97 -3.09
N THR A 34 14.94 -16.31 -2.36
CA THR A 34 14.83 -16.85 -1.00
C THR A 34 14.29 -15.82 -0.02
N PHE A 35 13.21 -16.16 0.68
CA PHE A 35 12.77 -15.41 1.85
C PHE A 35 13.37 -16.08 3.10
N PHE A 36 14.14 -15.34 3.89
CA PHE A 36 14.76 -15.91 5.08
C PHE A 36 13.74 -15.93 6.21
N ASN A 37 13.12 -17.08 6.42
CA ASN A 37 12.30 -17.28 7.60
C ASN A 37 13.23 -17.45 8.82
N HIS A 38 13.18 -16.50 9.77
CA HIS A 38 13.99 -16.55 10.98
C HIS A 38 13.47 -17.58 12.01
N HIS A 39 12.24 -18.02 11.83
CA HIS A 39 11.59 -19.01 12.68
C HIS A 39 11.49 -20.34 11.93
N HIS A 40 11.63 -21.43 12.70
CA HIS A 40 11.85 -22.82 12.27
C HIS A 40 11.25 -23.20 10.91
N ARG A 41 11.97 -24.04 10.13
CA ARG A 41 11.45 -24.68 8.91
C ARG A 41 9.99 -25.06 9.11
N LEU A 42 9.13 -24.54 8.23
CA LEU A 42 7.72 -24.85 8.26
C LEU A 42 7.59 -26.37 8.11
N GLN A 43 7.03 -27.05 9.10
CA GLN A 43 6.72 -28.48 9.02
C GLN A 43 5.42 -28.66 8.24
N LEU A 44 5.45 -28.22 6.98
CA LEU A 44 4.33 -28.31 6.06
C LEU A 44 4.63 -29.38 5.02
N ASN A 45 3.64 -30.23 4.78
CA ASN A 45 3.68 -31.23 3.71
C ASN A 45 3.01 -30.72 2.43
N GLU A 46 2.31 -29.58 2.49
CA GLU A 46 1.59 -28.97 1.37
C GLU A 46 2.49 -27.96 0.65
N ASN A 47 2.50 -28.00 -0.68
CA ASN A 47 3.13 -27.01 -1.53
C ASN A 47 2.09 -25.95 -1.93
N THR A 48 2.33 -24.68 -1.59
CA THR A 48 1.35 -23.61 -1.82
C THR A 48 1.95 -22.53 -2.72
N LEU A 49 1.26 -22.21 -3.81
CA LEU A 49 1.62 -21.14 -4.75
C LEU A 49 0.70 -19.93 -4.54
N SER A 50 1.26 -18.75 -4.26
CA SER A 50 0.53 -17.48 -4.21
C SER A 50 0.87 -16.63 -5.43
N MET A 51 -0.14 -16.11 -6.13
CA MET A 51 0.03 -15.41 -7.40
C MET A 51 0.31 -13.90 -7.26
N GLY A 52 0.14 -13.32 -6.07
CA GLY A 52 0.39 -11.91 -5.80
C GLY A 52 -0.65 -10.96 -6.39
N GLY A 53 -0.25 -9.70 -6.61
CA GLY A 53 -1.07 -8.61 -7.15
C GLY A 53 -0.78 -8.29 -8.62
N LEU A 54 -1.35 -7.18 -9.11
CA LEU A 54 -1.15 -6.68 -10.48
C LEU A 54 0.10 -5.79 -10.60
N LEU A 55 0.20 -4.80 -9.72
CA LEU A 55 1.30 -3.83 -9.74
C LEU A 55 2.49 -4.41 -8.99
N LYS A 56 3.70 -4.07 -9.44
CA LYS A 56 4.96 -4.47 -8.76
C LYS A 56 4.98 -5.96 -8.39
N SER A 57 4.45 -6.77 -9.29
CA SER A 57 4.00 -8.14 -9.02
C SER A 57 5.15 -9.05 -8.65
N THR A 58 4.84 -9.99 -7.76
CA THR A 58 5.65 -11.15 -7.38
C THR A 58 4.71 -12.33 -7.20
N PHE A 59 5.24 -13.53 -7.31
CA PHE A 59 4.58 -14.73 -6.80
C PHE A 59 5.39 -15.34 -5.67
N GLY A 60 4.74 -16.19 -4.88
CA GLY A 60 5.31 -16.82 -3.70
C GLY A 60 5.08 -18.33 -3.73
N LEU A 61 6.04 -19.10 -3.23
CA LEU A 61 5.98 -20.55 -3.20
C LEU A 61 6.43 -21.04 -1.82
N ILE A 62 5.55 -21.80 -1.16
CA ILE A 62 5.92 -22.66 -0.05
C ILE A 62 6.19 -24.04 -0.64
N THR A 63 7.41 -24.55 -0.46
CA THR A 63 7.77 -25.91 -0.87
C THR A 63 8.90 -26.44 -0.01
N GLN A 64 8.81 -27.72 0.38
CA GLN A 64 9.82 -28.40 1.20
C GLN A 64 10.18 -27.63 2.50
N GLY A 65 9.19 -26.97 3.09
CA GLY A 65 9.34 -26.16 4.32
C GLY A 65 10.09 -24.83 4.16
N ASN A 66 10.35 -24.38 2.92
CA ASN A 66 10.94 -23.09 2.59
C ASN A 66 9.93 -22.15 1.94
N ILE A 67 10.15 -20.85 2.09
CA ILE A 67 9.37 -19.81 1.41
C ILE A 67 10.26 -19.15 0.36
N TYR A 68 9.76 -19.08 -0.87
CA TYR A 68 10.37 -18.34 -1.97
C TYR A 68 9.40 -17.24 -2.39
N ILE A 69 9.91 -16.02 -2.54
CA ILE A 69 9.20 -14.90 -3.15
C ILE A 69 10.01 -14.50 -4.38
N SER A 70 9.37 -14.51 -5.56
CA SER A 70 10.03 -14.20 -6.82
C SER A 70 10.76 -12.85 -6.79
N GLN A 71 11.61 -12.61 -7.78
CA GLN A 71 12.07 -11.26 -8.04
C GLN A 71 10.89 -10.35 -8.42
N PHE A 72 11.13 -9.04 -8.38
CA PHE A 72 10.23 -8.05 -8.96
C PHE A 72 9.96 -8.33 -10.45
N LEU A 73 8.67 -8.47 -10.81
CA LEU A 73 8.23 -8.76 -12.18
C LEU A 73 7.58 -7.54 -12.88
N GLY A 74 7.53 -6.40 -12.18
CA GLY A 74 6.87 -5.20 -12.68
C GLY A 74 5.35 -5.30 -12.67
N ASP A 75 4.70 -4.42 -13.41
CA ASP A 75 3.24 -4.41 -13.54
C ASP A 75 2.82 -5.40 -14.62
N THR A 76 1.92 -6.33 -14.32
CA THR A 76 1.54 -7.40 -15.27
C THR A 76 0.43 -6.98 -16.24
N ASP A 77 0.40 -5.71 -16.64
CA ASP A 77 -0.61 -5.13 -17.54
C ASP A 77 -0.29 -5.33 -19.03
N SER A 78 0.99 -5.59 -19.35
CA SER A 78 1.46 -5.80 -20.71
C SER A 78 1.67 -7.28 -21.01
N TYR A 79 1.54 -7.66 -22.29
CA TYR A 79 1.81 -9.04 -22.72
C TYR A 79 3.24 -9.50 -22.38
N ASN A 80 4.24 -8.62 -22.55
CA ASN A 80 5.64 -8.98 -22.29
C ASN A 80 5.89 -9.28 -20.80
N THR A 81 5.29 -8.49 -19.90
CA THR A 81 5.39 -8.72 -18.45
C THR A 81 4.67 -10.00 -18.02
N GLN A 82 3.58 -10.36 -18.70
CA GLN A 82 2.84 -11.61 -18.46
C GLN A 82 3.64 -12.84 -18.88
N ILE A 83 4.27 -12.82 -20.05
CA ILE A 83 5.17 -13.90 -20.50
C ILE A 83 6.35 -14.05 -19.55
N ASN A 84 7.00 -12.94 -19.18
CA ASN A 84 8.10 -12.98 -18.21
C ASN A 84 7.66 -13.56 -16.85
N TYR A 85 6.47 -13.20 -16.37
CA TYR A 85 5.91 -13.78 -15.15
C TYR A 85 5.77 -15.31 -15.27
N GLN A 86 5.20 -15.80 -16.37
CA GLN A 86 5.00 -17.24 -16.61
C GLN A 86 6.33 -17.98 -16.74
N ASP A 87 7.31 -17.43 -17.46
CA ASP A 87 8.63 -18.03 -17.65
C ASP A 87 9.38 -18.16 -16.31
N VAL A 88 9.34 -17.10 -15.48
CA VAL A 88 9.98 -17.12 -14.15
C VAL A 88 9.27 -18.09 -13.20
N LEU A 89 7.93 -18.14 -13.25
CA LEU A 89 7.14 -19.10 -12.46
C LEU A 89 7.50 -20.54 -12.82
N LYS A 90 7.45 -20.86 -14.12
CA LYS A 90 7.82 -22.18 -14.62
C LYS A 90 9.25 -22.56 -14.21
N HIS A 91 10.20 -21.64 -14.39
CA HIS A 91 11.59 -21.89 -14.01
C HIS A 91 11.75 -22.16 -12.52
N LEU A 92 11.07 -21.41 -11.64
CA LEU A 92 11.16 -21.63 -10.19
C LEU A 92 10.59 -22.99 -9.79
N LEU A 93 9.44 -23.38 -10.36
CA LEU A 93 8.82 -24.69 -10.10
C LEU A 93 9.74 -25.84 -10.54
N GLU A 94 10.36 -25.74 -11.72
CA GLU A 94 11.31 -26.73 -12.23
C GLU A 94 12.57 -26.85 -11.35
N VAL A 95 13.15 -25.71 -10.92
CA VAL A 95 14.37 -25.71 -10.10
C VAL A 95 14.11 -26.22 -8.67
N THR A 96 12.91 -26.00 -8.15
CA THR A 96 12.53 -26.46 -6.80
C THR A 96 11.90 -27.84 -6.78
N ASP A 97 11.65 -28.45 -7.95
CA ASP A 97 10.93 -29.71 -8.11
C ASP A 97 9.59 -29.69 -7.35
N SER A 98 8.85 -28.59 -7.52
CA SER A 98 7.64 -28.31 -6.76
C SER A 98 6.39 -28.49 -7.62
N GLU A 99 5.46 -29.30 -7.13
CA GLU A 99 4.10 -29.45 -7.65
C GLU A 99 3.15 -28.83 -6.61
N PRO A 100 2.59 -27.62 -6.84
CA PRO A 100 1.69 -26.98 -5.88
C PRO A 100 0.39 -27.77 -5.71
N ASP A 101 -0.03 -27.98 -4.45
CA ASP A 101 -1.29 -28.61 -4.07
C ASP A 101 -2.44 -27.59 -3.93
N LYS A 102 -2.09 -26.31 -3.84
CA LYS A 102 -3.00 -25.17 -3.63
C LYS A 102 -2.47 -23.91 -4.31
N ILE A 103 -3.38 -23.11 -4.85
CA ILE A 103 -3.10 -21.80 -5.43
C ILE A 103 -3.90 -20.71 -4.71
N ILE A 104 -3.24 -19.60 -4.37
CA ILE A 104 -3.84 -18.44 -3.73
C ILE A 104 -3.74 -17.24 -4.67
N CYS A 105 -4.85 -16.52 -4.87
CA CYS A 105 -4.93 -15.34 -5.73
C CYS A 105 -5.48 -14.12 -4.98
N ASP A 106 -5.25 -12.92 -5.53
CA ASP A 106 -5.97 -11.73 -5.12
C ASP A 106 -7.46 -11.88 -5.46
N ALA A 107 -8.34 -11.38 -4.60
CA ALA A 107 -9.78 -11.37 -4.81
C ALA A 107 -10.22 -10.61 -6.08
N HIS A 108 -9.39 -9.70 -6.61
CA HIS A 108 -9.67 -8.93 -7.82
C HIS A 108 -9.69 -9.82 -9.09
N PRO A 109 -10.86 -10.03 -9.74
CA PRO A 109 -10.97 -10.99 -10.85
C PRO A 109 -10.32 -10.50 -12.16
N GLY A 110 -10.08 -9.19 -12.28
CA GLY A 110 -9.47 -8.58 -13.47
C GLY A 110 -7.93 -8.58 -13.48
N PHE A 111 -7.27 -9.06 -12.43
CA PHE A 111 -5.80 -9.12 -12.43
C PHE A 111 -5.31 -10.29 -13.27
N PHE A 112 -4.23 -10.08 -14.02
CA PHE A 112 -3.59 -11.15 -14.78
C PHE A 112 -3.17 -12.31 -13.86
N SER A 113 -2.51 -12.00 -12.73
CA SER A 113 -2.09 -13.00 -11.74
C SER A 113 -3.25 -13.84 -11.23
N THR A 114 -4.40 -13.22 -10.96
CA THR A 114 -5.63 -13.93 -10.57
C THR A 114 -6.18 -14.81 -11.69
N GLN A 115 -6.24 -14.31 -12.92
CA GLN A 115 -6.73 -15.10 -14.07
C GLN A 115 -5.82 -16.29 -14.37
N GLU A 116 -4.50 -16.08 -14.32
CA GLU A 116 -3.52 -17.14 -14.51
C GLU A 116 -3.58 -18.18 -13.38
N GLY A 117 -3.72 -17.75 -12.13
CA GLY A 117 -3.87 -18.68 -11.00
C GLY A 117 -5.14 -19.50 -11.07
N VAL A 118 -6.27 -18.92 -11.52
CA VAL A 118 -7.50 -19.67 -11.79
C VAL A 118 -7.26 -20.72 -12.88
N ARG A 119 -6.61 -20.34 -13.99
CA ARG A 119 -6.30 -21.24 -15.10
C ARG A 119 -5.42 -22.41 -14.65
N LEU A 120 -4.37 -22.13 -13.87
CA LEU A 120 -3.47 -23.14 -13.33
C LEU A 120 -4.17 -24.06 -12.32
N ALA A 121 -5.05 -23.52 -11.49
CA ALA A 121 -5.81 -24.32 -10.52
C ALA A 121 -6.73 -25.32 -11.21
N GLU A 122 -7.39 -24.90 -12.29
CA GLU A 122 -8.20 -25.78 -13.15
C GLU A 122 -7.35 -26.83 -13.88
N GLU A 123 -6.20 -26.43 -14.44
CA GLU A 123 -5.29 -27.32 -15.18
C GLU A 123 -4.69 -28.41 -14.29
N TRP A 124 -4.25 -28.03 -13.09
CA TRP A 124 -3.62 -28.94 -12.12
C TRP A 124 -4.62 -29.65 -11.22
N ASN A 125 -5.90 -29.26 -11.29
CA ASN A 125 -6.99 -29.78 -10.45
C ASN A 125 -6.67 -29.66 -8.94
N VAL A 126 -6.32 -28.44 -8.53
CA VAL A 126 -5.91 -28.08 -7.17
C VAL A 126 -6.83 -27.04 -6.54
N GLU A 127 -6.76 -26.88 -5.23
CA GLU A 127 -7.57 -25.89 -4.51
C GLU A 127 -7.20 -24.46 -4.93
N LEU A 128 -8.21 -23.61 -5.08
CA LEU A 128 -8.05 -22.17 -5.33
C LEU A 128 -8.62 -21.35 -4.17
N VAL A 129 -7.77 -20.58 -3.51
CA VAL A 129 -8.13 -19.65 -2.43
C VAL A 129 -8.03 -18.21 -2.93
N LYS A 130 -8.94 -17.33 -2.50
CA LYS A 130 -8.89 -15.90 -2.81
C LYS A 130 -8.72 -15.10 -1.54
N VAL A 131 -7.73 -14.22 -1.51
CA VAL A 131 -7.44 -13.34 -0.37
C VAL A 131 -7.62 -11.89 -0.79
N GLN A 132 -8.27 -11.10 0.06
CA GLN A 132 -8.46 -9.68 -0.18
C GLN A 132 -7.13 -8.92 -0.06
N HIS A 133 -6.91 -7.97 -0.97
CA HIS A 133 -5.65 -7.24 -1.14
C HIS A 133 -5.07 -6.62 0.14
N HIS A 134 -5.88 -5.88 0.90
CA HIS A 134 -5.41 -5.19 2.11
C HIS A 134 -5.25 -6.16 3.30
N LYS A 135 -6.04 -7.22 3.36
CA LYS A 135 -5.82 -8.33 4.29
C LYS A 135 -4.48 -9.02 4.00
N ALA A 136 -4.11 -9.21 2.73
CA ALA A 136 -2.80 -9.73 2.34
C ALA A 136 -1.67 -8.78 2.78
N HIS A 137 -1.78 -7.47 2.52
CA HIS A 137 -0.81 -6.49 3.03
C HIS A 137 -0.60 -6.57 4.54
N PHE A 138 -1.69 -6.72 5.30
CA PHE A 138 -1.62 -6.82 6.75
C PHE A 138 -1.00 -8.15 7.19
N ALA A 139 -1.43 -9.28 6.61
CA ALA A 139 -0.85 -10.59 6.88
C ALA A 139 0.65 -10.63 6.54
N ALA A 140 1.09 -9.92 5.50
CA ALA A 140 2.49 -9.84 5.12
C ALA A 140 3.35 -9.19 6.23
N VAL A 141 2.97 -8.01 6.73
CA VAL A 141 3.75 -7.34 7.79
C VAL A 141 3.68 -8.11 9.11
N LEU A 142 2.55 -8.75 9.40
CA LEU A 142 2.38 -9.58 10.59
C LEU A 142 3.26 -10.83 10.54
N GLY A 143 3.23 -11.57 9.42
CA GLY A 143 4.01 -12.79 9.24
C GLY A 143 5.51 -12.52 9.22
N GLU A 144 5.94 -11.41 8.61
CA GLU A 144 7.35 -11.03 8.58
C GLU A 144 7.92 -10.63 9.96
N ASN A 145 7.05 -10.21 10.88
CA ASN A 145 7.43 -9.81 12.25
C ASN A 145 7.00 -10.85 13.30
N ASP A 146 6.64 -12.07 12.88
CA ASP A 146 6.24 -13.17 13.75
C ASP A 146 5.10 -12.82 14.70
N LEU A 147 4.15 -12.02 14.24
CA LEU A 147 3.00 -11.59 15.03
C LEU A 147 1.80 -12.52 14.90
N LEU A 148 1.79 -13.38 13.88
CA LEU A 148 0.72 -14.34 13.66
C LEU A 148 0.78 -15.48 14.68
N GLY A 149 -0.40 -15.97 15.09
CA GLY A 149 -0.53 -17.03 16.10
C GLY A 149 -0.24 -16.60 17.55
N LYS A 150 0.02 -15.31 17.80
CA LYS A 150 0.14 -14.75 19.16
C LYS A 150 -1.23 -14.29 19.67
N GLU A 151 -1.41 -14.32 21.00
CA GLU A 151 -2.66 -13.92 21.66
C GLU A 151 -2.89 -12.39 21.64
N GLU A 152 -1.83 -11.61 21.48
CA GLU A 152 -1.89 -10.15 21.56
C GLU A 152 -2.48 -9.54 20.28
N SER A 153 -3.44 -8.65 20.43
CA SER A 153 -4.03 -7.93 19.30
C SER A 153 -3.02 -6.97 18.65
N VAL A 154 -3.12 -6.81 17.33
CA VAL A 154 -2.29 -5.89 16.55
C VAL A 154 -3.18 -4.98 15.73
N MET A 155 -2.92 -3.68 15.75
CA MET A 155 -3.57 -2.70 14.87
C MET A 155 -2.72 -2.49 13.63
N GLY A 156 -3.29 -2.63 12.44
CA GLY A 156 -2.62 -2.40 11.18
C GLY A 156 -3.11 -1.13 10.50
N PHE A 157 -2.23 -0.18 10.20
CA PHE A 157 -2.53 0.88 9.23
C PHE A 157 -2.11 0.38 7.85
N ILE A 158 -3.08 0.14 6.97
CA ILE A 158 -2.88 -0.42 5.63
C ILE A 158 -3.25 0.63 4.60
N TRP A 159 -2.26 1.43 4.20
CA TRP A 159 -2.45 2.63 3.39
C TRP A 159 -1.76 2.48 2.03
N ASP A 160 -2.57 2.47 0.98
CA ASP A 160 -2.15 2.17 -0.37
C ASP A 160 -2.87 3.04 -1.43
N GLY A 161 -2.52 2.86 -2.70
CA GLY A 161 -3.17 3.46 -3.85
C GLY A 161 -4.51 2.82 -4.20
N VAL A 162 -4.57 1.51 -4.46
CA VAL A 162 -5.77 0.87 -5.00
C VAL A 162 -5.78 -0.61 -4.63
N GLY A 163 -6.81 -1.06 -3.92
CA GLY A 163 -7.15 -2.48 -3.85
C GLY A 163 -8.66 -2.71 -3.79
N LEU A 164 -9.11 -3.85 -4.31
CA LEU A 164 -10.54 -4.19 -4.29
C LEU A 164 -10.99 -4.50 -2.87
N GLY A 165 -11.95 -3.75 -2.38
CA GLY A 165 -12.63 -4.02 -1.12
C GLY A 165 -13.65 -5.14 -1.22
N ASP A 166 -13.98 -5.74 -0.07
CA ASP A 166 -15.05 -6.75 0.04
C ASP A 166 -16.43 -6.18 -0.34
N ASP A 167 -16.59 -4.87 -0.20
CA ASP A 167 -17.77 -4.09 -0.59
C ASP A 167 -17.74 -3.63 -2.06
N ARG A 168 -16.76 -4.11 -2.85
CA ARG A 168 -16.48 -3.73 -4.25
C ARG A 168 -16.10 -2.26 -4.46
N ASN A 169 -15.78 -1.53 -3.38
CA ASN A 169 -15.19 -0.20 -3.47
C ASN A 169 -13.66 -0.28 -3.60
N VAL A 170 -13.03 0.84 -3.95
CA VAL A 170 -11.56 0.94 -3.99
C VAL A 170 -11.04 1.33 -2.63
N TRP A 171 -10.41 0.40 -1.93
CA TRP A 171 -9.77 0.64 -0.64
C TRP A 171 -8.34 1.17 -0.81
N GLY A 172 -7.77 1.68 0.29
CA GLY A 172 -6.39 2.14 0.35
C GLY A 172 -6.07 3.05 1.53
N GLY A 173 -6.95 3.15 2.52
CA GLY A 173 -6.80 4.02 3.69
C GLY A 173 -7.40 3.37 4.92
N GLU A 174 -7.10 2.09 5.09
CA GLU A 174 -7.78 1.20 6.02
C GLU A 174 -7.01 1.08 7.34
N THR A 175 -7.75 0.85 8.42
CA THR A 175 -7.22 0.37 9.70
C THR A 175 -7.82 -0.99 9.97
N PHE A 176 -6.96 -2.00 10.16
CA PHE A 176 -7.34 -3.36 10.51
C PHE A 176 -6.96 -3.67 11.96
N ILE A 177 -7.64 -4.65 12.55
CA ILE A 177 -7.23 -5.25 13.82
C ILE A 177 -7.15 -6.76 13.62
N LEU A 178 -6.00 -7.33 13.99
CA LEU A 178 -5.85 -8.76 14.23
C LEU A 178 -6.21 -9.04 15.69
N ASN A 179 -7.17 -9.93 15.91
CA ASN A 179 -7.49 -10.45 17.23
C ASN A 179 -7.89 -11.92 17.11
N ASP A 180 -7.20 -12.81 17.83
CA ASP A 180 -7.46 -14.26 17.84
C ASP A 180 -7.70 -14.84 16.43
N LYS A 181 -6.72 -14.62 15.54
CA LYS A 181 -6.71 -14.96 14.09
C LYS A 181 -7.71 -14.23 13.19
N THR A 182 -8.68 -13.51 13.72
CA THR A 182 -9.60 -12.72 12.89
C THR A 182 -8.95 -11.40 12.47
N VAL A 183 -8.96 -11.14 11.16
CA VAL A 183 -8.54 -9.87 10.56
C VAL A 183 -9.78 -9.04 10.21
N SER A 184 -10.09 -8.08 11.08
CA SER A 184 -11.28 -7.24 10.93
C SER A 184 -10.94 -5.84 10.43
N ARG A 185 -11.70 -5.32 9.45
CA ARG A 185 -11.64 -3.92 9.03
C ARG A 185 -12.25 -3.06 10.14
N HIS A 186 -11.41 -2.39 10.91
CA HIS A 186 -11.81 -1.63 12.09
C HIS A 186 -12.33 -0.23 11.74
N SER A 187 -11.59 0.51 10.92
CA SER A 187 -11.97 1.85 10.47
C SER A 187 -11.31 2.17 9.13
N HIS A 188 -11.68 3.28 8.52
CA HIS A 188 -11.08 3.76 7.28
C HIS A 188 -11.22 5.28 7.16
N ILE A 189 -10.43 5.90 6.29
CA ILE A 189 -10.60 7.33 5.99
C ILE A 189 -11.99 7.60 5.38
N PRO A 190 -12.56 8.81 5.54
CA PRO A 190 -13.87 9.11 5.00
C PRO A 190 -13.93 8.90 3.49
N ILE A 191 -14.95 8.19 3.08
CA ILE A 191 -15.14 7.75 1.70
C ILE A 191 -15.38 8.94 0.76
N PHE A 192 -14.83 8.88 -0.45
CA PHE A 192 -15.05 9.87 -1.51
C PHE A 192 -15.19 9.21 -2.88
N LYS A 193 -15.61 9.97 -3.88
CA LYS A 193 -15.98 9.44 -5.21
C LYS A 193 -14.74 9.00 -6.01
N TYR A 194 -14.75 7.80 -6.59
CA TYR A 194 -13.69 7.33 -7.48
C TYR A 194 -13.95 7.79 -8.92
N LEU A 195 -13.52 9.01 -9.23
CA LEU A 195 -13.90 9.70 -10.46
C LEU A 195 -13.05 9.25 -11.67
N LEU A 196 -13.69 8.66 -12.69
CA LEU A 196 -13.07 8.31 -14.00
C LEU A 196 -11.97 7.22 -13.94
N GLY A 197 -11.99 6.35 -12.93
CA GLY A 197 -11.12 5.17 -12.89
C GLY A 197 -9.63 5.52 -12.92
N ASP A 198 -8.85 4.81 -13.72
CA ASP A 198 -7.38 4.98 -13.86
C ASP A 198 -6.98 6.38 -14.33
N LYS A 199 -7.91 7.17 -14.89
CA LYS A 199 -7.62 8.57 -15.20
C LYS A 199 -7.36 9.37 -13.91
N MET A 200 -8.03 9.02 -12.81
CA MET A 200 -7.88 9.68 -11.52
C MET A 200 -6.47 9.55 -10.96
N SER A 201 -5.87 8.35 -11.09
CA SER A 201 -4.49 8.13 -10.67
C SER A 201 -3.50 8.83 -11.58
N LYS A 202 -3.79 9.07 -12.86
CA LYS A 202 -2.89 9.83 -13.77
C LYS A 202 -3.06 11.34 -13.68
N GLU A 203 -4.17 11.83 -13.14
CA GLU A 203 -4.47 13.26 -13.05
C GLU A 203 -4.82 13.67 -11.60
N PRO A 204 -3.83 14.03 -10.77
CA PRO A 204 -4.04 14.42 -9.37
C PRO A 204 -5.11 15.52 -9.15
N ARG A 205 -5.34 16.38 -10.15
CA ARG A 205 -6.43 17.36 -10.13
C ARG A 205 -7.82 16.72 -9.99
N LEU A 206 -8.05 15.54 -10.58
CA LEU A 206 -9.31 14.79 -10.46
C LEU A 206 -9.51 14.27 -9.03
N SER A 207 -8.44 13.79 -8.40
CA SER A 207 -8.45 13.41 -6.98
C SER A 207 -8.83 14.59 -6.10
N ALA A 208 -8.23 15.76 -6.33
CA ALA A 208 -8.59 16.98 -5.61
C ALA A 208 -10.06 17.37 -5.80
N LEU A 209 -10.56 17.35 -7.04
CA LEU A 209 -11.95 17.70 -7.34
C LEU A 209 -12.94 16.75 -6.67
N ALA A 210 -12.70 15.43 -6.76
CA ALA A 210 -13.57 14.43 -6.17
C ALA A 210 -13.57 14.49 -4.63
N LEU A 211 -12.40 14.69 -4.02
CA LEU A 211 -12.24 14.81 -2.57
C LEU A 211 -12.94 16.06 -2.04
N LEU A 212 -12.67 17.23 -2.63
CA LEU A 212 -13.31 18.50 -2.23
C LEU A 212 -14.83 18.42 -2.37
N HIS A 213 -15.34 17.86 -3.48
CA HIS A 213 -16.79 17.68 -3.66
C HIS A 213 -17.38 16.73 -2.61
N SER A 214 -16.69 15.63 -2.28
CA SER A 214 -17.22 14.64 -1.35
C SER A 214 -17.21 15.16 0.09
N TYR A 215 -16.24 16.01 0.43
CA TYR A 215 -16.09 16.60 1.77
C TYR A 215 -16.82 17.96 1.91
N ASN A 216 -17.58 18.37 0.90
CA ASN A 216 -18.29 19.66 0.85
C ASN A 216 -17.38 20.87 1.07
N LEU A 217 -16.15 20.81 0.53
CA LEU A 217 -15.16 21.88 0.57
C LEU A 217 -15.20 22.73 -0.71
N PRO A 218 -14.73 23.98 -0.67
CA PRO A 218 -14.74 24.87 -1.82
C PRO A 218 -13.96 24.27 -3.01
N THR A 219 -14.60 24.11 -4.16
CA THR A 219 -13.98 23.56 -5.38
C THR A 219 -13.40 24.63 -6.30
N ASP A 220 -13.76 25.90 -6.10
CA ASP A 220 -13.33 27.05 -6.89
C ASP A 220 -11.80 27.27 -6.84
N ILE A 221 -11.16 26.86 -5.74
CA ILE A 221 -9.71 26.95 -5.53
C ILE A 221 -8.85 26.08 -6.48
N ILE A 222 -9.47 25.19 -7.27
CA ILE A 222 -8.78 24.33 -8.24
C ILE A 222 -9.30 24.49 -9.67
N VAL A 223 -10.24 25.41 -9.92
CA VAL A 223 -10.92 25.54 -11.23
C VAL A 223 -9.94 25.91 -12.35
N ASP A 224 -8.89 26.66 -12.04
CA ASP A 224 -7.82 27.06 -12.96
C ASP A 224 -6.98 25.86 -13.48
N ARG A 225 -7.13 24.69 -12.86
CA ARG A 225 -6.46 23.45 -13.26
C ARG A 225 -7.19 22.71 -14.37
N PHE A 226 -8.39 23.14 -14.70
CA PHE A 226 -9.27 22.53 -15.70
C PHE A 226 -9.58 23.51 -16.82
N ASN A 227 -9.79 22.98 -18.02
CA ASN A 227 -10.42 23.80 -19.05
C ASN A 227 -11.92 23.96 -18.74
N LYS A 228 -12.56 24.98 -19.35
CA LYS A 228 -13.96 25.35 -19.07
C LYS A 228 -14.97 24.24 -19.34
N ASN A 229 -14.69 23.32 -20.26
CA ASN A 229 -15.60 22.23 -20.61
C ASN A 229 -15.40 21.05 -19.65
N GLU A 230 -14.15 20.70 -19.34
CA GLU A 230 -13.80 19.67 -18.35
C GLU A 230 -14.49 19.93 -17.01
N ILE A 231 -14.30 21.12 -16.43
CA ILE A 231 -14.82 21.40 -15.09
C ILE A 231 -16.36 21.34 -15.04
N LYS A 232 -17.03 21.77 -16.12
CA LYS A 232 -18.50 21.68 -16.23
C LYS A 232 -18.96 20.22 -16.28
N ILE A 233 -18.33 19.40 -17.11
CA ILE A 233 -18.65 17.98 -17.27
C ILE A 233 -18.38 17.23 -15.96
N TYR A 234 -17.21 17.43 -15.35
CA TYR A 234 -16.82 16.72 -14.14
C TYR A 234 -17.68 17.11 -12.93
N ASN A 235 -18.06 18.38 -12.79
CA ASN A 235 -19.02 18.78 -11.77
C ASN A 235 -20.41 18.17 -11.99
N MET A 236 -20.86 18.04 -13.25
CA MET A 236 -22.13 17.36 -13.55
C MET A 236 -22.06 15.87 -13.22
N LEU A 237 -20.95 15.20 -13.56
CA LEU A 237 -20.73 13.79 -13.20
C LEU A 237 -20.71 13.59 -11.69
N LEU A 238 -20.05 14.47 -10.94
CA LEU A 238 -19.98 14.37 -9.48
C LEU A 238 -21.34 14.63 -8.81
N LYS A 239 -22.16 15.54 -9.33
CA LYS A 239 -23.51 15.79 -8.79
C LYS A 239 -24.44 14.58 -8.93
N ASN A 240 -24.35 13.86 -10.03
CA ASN A 240 -25.17 12.69 -10.32
C ASN A 240 -24.41 11.36 -10.13
N TYR A 241 -23.40 11.36 -9.26
CA TYR A 241 -22.47 10.23 -9.15
C TYR A 241 -23.13 9.04 -8.45
N ASN A 242 -23.17 7.90 -9.15
CA ASN A 242 -23.64 6.59 -8.66
C ASN A 242 -22.61 5.48 -8.88
N GLY A 243 -21.33 5.86 -9.02
CA GLY A 243 -20.23 4.94 -9.31
C GLY A 243 -19.53 4.39 -8.06
N VAL A 244 -18.36 3.80 -8.31
CA VAL A 244 -17.49 3.22 -7.28
C VAL A 244 -16.99 4.29 -6.32
N MET A 245 -16.95 3.97 -5.04
CA MET A 245 -16.42 4.86 -4.03
C MET A 245 -14.99 4.45 -3.64
N THR A 246 -14.25 5.33 -2.99
CA THR A 246 -12.88 5.05 -2.56
C THR A 246 -12.53 5.62 -1.19
N THR A 247 -11.64 4.89 -0.51
CA THR A 247 -10.96 5.27 0.73
C THR A 247 -9.44 5.33 0.50
N SER A 248 -8.99 5.50 -0.75
CA SER A 248 -7.58 5.46 -1.12
C SER A 248 -6.77 6.61 -0.51
N MET A 249 -5.75 6.26 0.31
CA MET A 249 -4.79 7.22 0.81
C MET A 249 -3.89 7.73 -0.32
N GLY A 250 -3.50 6.89 -1.28
CA GLY A 250 -2.75 7.34 -2.45
C GLY A 250 -3.49 8.44 -3.24
N ARG A 251 -4.82 8.31 -3.43
CA ARG A 251 -5.63 9.37 -4.06
C ARG A 251 -5.76 10.62 -3.18
N VAL A 252 -5.72 10.49 -1.85
CA VAL A 252 -5.63 11.67 -0.96
C VAL A 252 -4.29 12.38 -1.14
N PHE A 253 -3.16 11.65 -1.21
CA PHE A 253 -1.86 12.25 -1.51
C PHE A 253 -1.87 12.98 -2.87
N ASP A 254 -2.45 12.37 -3.91
CA ASP A 254 -2.62 13.03 -5.22
C ASP A 254 -3.46 14.31 -5.10
N ALA A 255 -4.58 14.26 -4.37
CA ALA A 255 -5.44 15.41 -4.14
C ALA A 255 -4.68 16.55 -3.44
N VAL A 256 -3.96 16.24 -2.36
CA VAL A 256 -3.19 17.22 -1.57
C VAL A 256 -2.01 17.76 -2.38
N ALA A 257 -1.30 16.92 -3.12
CA ALA A 257 -0.24 17.35 -4.03
C ALA A 257 -0.77 18.30 -5.10
N SER A 258 -1.95 18.02 -5.69
CA SER A 258 -2.61 18.98 -6.56
C SER A 258 -2.90 20.27 -5.81
N LEU A 259 -3.55 20.21 -4.64
CA LEU A 259 -3.96 21.38 -3.85
C LEU A 259 -2.80 22.30 -3.46
N ILE A 260 -1.66 21.74 -3.07
CA ILE A 260 -0.49 22.48 -2.57
C ILE A 260 0.49 22.84 -3.70
N LEU A 261 0.78 21.90 -4.60
CA LEU A 261 1.83 22.04 -5.62
C LEU A 261 1.27 22.43 -7.00
N GLY A 262 -0.03 22.32 -7.22
CA GLY A 262 -0.66 22.55 -8.52
C GLY A 262 -0.49 21.39 -9.51
N CYS A 263 -0.15 20.18 -9.04
CA CYS A 263 -0.01 18.99 -9.89
C CYS A 263 -1.32 18.71 -10.66
N LYS A 264 -1.23 18.66 -11.99
CA LYS A 264 -2.37 18.38 -12.88
C LYS A 264 -2.36 16.94 -13.39
N THR A 265 -1.19 16.47 -13.77
CA THR A 265 -0.94 15.16 -14.38
C THR A 265 0.31 14.55 -13.75
N GLN A 266 0.42 13.23 -13.78
CA GLN A 266 1.65 12.51 -13.49
C GLN A 266 2.04 11.55 -14.61
N THR A 267 3.33 11.30 -14.70
CA THR A 267 4.01 10.51 -15.74
C THR A 267 4.33 9.08 -15.28
N TYR A 268 4.40 8.87 -13.97
CA TYR A 268 4.52 7.56 -13.34
C TYR A 268 3.72 7.51 -12.04
N GLU A 269 3.48 6.29 -11.56
CA GLU A 269 2.71 6.04 -10.34
C GLU A 269 3.39 6.67 -9.12
N GLY A 270 2.65 7.46 -8.36
CA GLY A 270 3.12 8.05 -7.11
C GLY A 270 3.95 9.32 -7.26
N GLU A 271 4.20 9.83 -8.47
CA GLU A 271 4.99 11.05 -8.71
C GLU A 271 4.52 12.23 -7.86
N ALA A 272 3.22 12.51 -7.84
CA ALA A 272 2.67 13.64 -7.08
C ALA A 272 2.88 13.48 -5.57
N ALA A 273 2.72 12.26 -5.04
CA ALA A 273 2.97 11.93 -3.65
C ALA A 273 4.46 12.11 -3.29
N MET A 274 5.37 11.65 -4.14
CA MET A 274 6.83 11.81 -3.96
C MET A 274 7.27 13.28 -4.01
N MET A 275 6.68 14.08 -4.90
CA MET A 275 6.95 15.53 -4.96
C MET A 275 6.49 16.22 -3.66
N LEU A 276 5.33 15.82 -3.13
CA LEU A 276 4.80 16.35 -1.88
C LEU A 276 5.68 15.97 -0.68
N GLU A 277 6.10 14.72 -0.62
CA GLU A 277 7.08 14.23 0.38
C GLU A 277 8.36 15.05 0.33
N ALA A 278 8.95 15.26 -0.86
CA ALA A 278 10.20 16.02 -1.00
C ALA A 278 10.07 17.46 -0.45
N LYS A 279 8.92 18.11 -0.65
CA LYS A 279 8.63 19.44 -0.08
C LYS A 279 8.49 19.40 1.44
N ALA A 280 7.78 18.42 1.96
CA ALA A 280 7.62 18.21 3.39
C ALA A 280 8.96 17.90 4.09
N THR A 281 9.81 17.06 3.49
CA THR A 281 11.13 16.69 4.00
C THR A 281 12.07 17.89 4.08
N ASN A 282 12.02 18.79 3.10
CA ASN A 282 12.81 20.02 3.15
C ASN A 282 12.44 20.93 4.32
N PHE A 283 11.15 21.01 4.69
CA PHE A 283 10.72 21.72 5.88
C PHE A 283 11.20 21.01 7.14
N TYR A 284 10.96 19.69 7.22
CA TYR A 284 11.33 18.87 8.35
C TYR A 284 12.83 18.98 8.68
N LEU A 285 13.72 18.81 7.70
CA LEU A 285 15.16 18.87 7.93
C LEU A 285 15.62 20.24 8.46
N LYS A 286 14.95 21.33 8.08
CA LYS A 286 15.25 22.68 8.59
C LYS A 286 14.74 22.90 10.02
N HIS A 287 13.59 22.31 10.37
CA HIS A 287 12.85 22.65 11.59
C HIS A 287 12.72 21.50 12.61
N HIS A 288 13.28 20.32 12.37
CA HIS A 288 13.12 19.13 13.23
C HIS A 288 13.62 19.31 14.68
N LYS A 289 14.43 20.34 14.96
CA LYS A 289 14.91 20.68 16.30
C LYS A 289 13.95 21.62 17.05
N GLU A 290 12.98 22.20 16.37
CA GLU A 290 12.00 23.13 16.93
C GLU A 290 10.81 22.34 17.48
N LYS A 291 10.74 22.20 18.82
CA LYS A 291 9.70 21.41 19.50
C LYS A 291 8.27 21.82 19.10
N GLU A 292 8.03 23.11 18.93
CA GLU A 292 6.72 23.63 18.55
C GLU A 292 6.28 23.13 17.16
N GLN A 293 7.21 23.07 16.19
CA GLN A 293 6.91 22.56 14.85
C GLN A 293 6.64 21.06 14.86
N MET A 294 7.34 20.32 15.72
CA MET A 294 7.28 18.86 15.80
C MET A 294 6.13 18.32 16.66
N SER A 295 5.47 19.14 17.48
CA SER A 295 4.36 18.67 18.32
C SER A 295 3.21 18.14 17.47
N ILE A 296 2.80 16.90 17.74
CA ILE A 296 1.63 16.27 17.14
C ILE A 296 0.51 16.18 18.18
N GLN A 297 -0.69 16.57 17.77
CA GLN A 297 -1.90 16.42 18.57
C GLN A 297 -2.77 15.32 17.97
N PRO A 298 -3.51 14.54 18.78
CA PRO A 298 -4.45 13.57 18.26
C PRO A 298 -5.52 14.24 17.40
N ILE A 299 -5.77 13.70 16.20
CA ILE A 299 -6.83 14.14 15.29
C ILE A 299 -7.88 13.04 15.20
N ILE A 300 -9.13 13.39 15.48
CA ILE A 300 -10.24 12.42 15.42
C ILE A 300 -10.86 12.41 14.02
N GLY A 301 -11.10 13.58 13.44
CA GLY A 301 -11.74 13.74 12.14
C GLY A 301 -10.73 13.90 11.00
N PHE A 302 -10.68 12.93 10.09
CA PHE A 302 -9.83 13.05 8.89
C PHE A 302 -10.20 14.25 8.00
N ASN A 303 -11.48 14.65 7.99
CA ASN A 303 -11.95 15.84 7.27
C ASN A 303 -11.26 17.13 7.76
N ASP A 304 -10.82 17.18 9.02
CA ASP A 304 -10.13 18.34 9.58
C ASP A 304 -8.75 18.53 8.93
N ILE A 305 -8.09 17.42 8.55
CA ILE A 305 -6.82 17.44 7.81
C ILE A 305 -6.99 18.14 6.46
N ILE A 306 -7.97 17.69 5.68
CA ILE A 306 -8.20 18.25 4.34
C ILE A 306 -8.71 19.70 4.44
N SER A 307 -9.53 20.02 5.44
CA SER A 307 -9.96 21.39 5.71
C SER A 307 -8.77 22.30 6.03
N GLY A 308 -7.82 21.83 6.84
CA GLY A 308 -6.56 22.54 7.14
C GLY A 308 -5.69 22.77 5.91
N VAL A 309 -5.59 21.78 5.02
CA VAL A 309 -4.88 21.92 3.73
C VAL A 309 -5.51 23.03 2.87
N VAL A 310 -6.83 23.14 2.88
CA VAL A 310 -7.59 24.14 2.11
C VAL A 310 -7.48 25.55 2.73
N SER A 311 -7.54 25.67 4.06
CA SER A 311 -7.53 26.97 4.74
C SER A 311 -6.15 27.64 4.80
N ASN A 312 -5.08 26.87 4.90
CA ASN A 312 -3.74 27.38 5.21
C ASN A 312 -2.96 27.87 3.97
N GLN A 313 -3.57 28.72 3.14
CA GLN A 313 -2.95 29.22 1.89
C GLN A 313 -1.83 30.26 2.13
N GLY A 314 -1.74 30.85 3.32
CA GLY A 314 -0.73 31.85 3.66
C GLY A 314 0.65 31.28 4.03
N ASP A 315 0.72 29.97 4.32
CA ASP A 315 1.97 29.28 4.64
C ASP A 315 2.74 28.87 3.38
N SER A 316 4.05 28.67 3.52
CA SER A 316 4.88 28.15 2.43
C SER A 316 4.44 26.75 2.00
N VAL A 317 4.68 26.41 0.74
CA VAL A 317 4.41 25.07 0.17
C VAL A 317 5.04 23.97 1.01
N GLU A 318 6.31 24.14 1.41
CA GLU A 318 7.04 23.19 2.24
C GLU A 318 6.37 22.99 3.62
N LYS A 319 5.93 24.09 4.26
CA LYS A 319 5.26 24.02 5.57
C LYS A 319 3.89 23.34 5.47
N ARG A 320 3.11 23.66 4.44
CA ARG A 320 1.79 23.03 4.21
C ARG A 320 1.92 21.54 3.92
N ALA A 321 2.89 21.14 3.09
CA ALA A 321 3.17 19.75 2.80
C ALA A 321 3.59 19.00 4.07
N PHE A 322 4.46 19.61 4.89
CA PHE A 322 4.86 19.04 6.17
C PHE A 322 3.69 18.90 7.15
N GLN A 323 2.86 19.93 7.29
CA GLN A 323 1.71 19.90 8.19
C GLN A 323 0.73 18.78 7.81
N PHE A 324 0.48 18.55 6.51
CA PHE A 324 -0.32 17.41 6.06
C PHE A 324 0.24 16.06 6.54
N HIS A 325 1.54 15.80 6.37
CA HIS A 325 2.16 14.56 6.86
C HIS A 325 2.08 14.44 8.38
N LYS A 326 2.27 15.56 9.10
CA LYS A 326 2.14 15.62 10.55
C LYS A 326 0.73 15.29 11.02
N ASP A 327 -0.27 15.81 10.32
CA ASP A 327 -1.69 15.58 10.62
C ASP A 327 -2.10 14.13 10.36
N LEU A 328 -1.51 13.45 9.36
CA LEU A 328 -1.72 12.01 9.17
C LEU A 328 -1.24 11.19 10.38
N VAL A 329 -0.09 11.55 10.95
CA VAL A 329 0.39 10.92 12.20
C VAL A 329 -0.51 11.29 13.38
N GLY A 330 -0.99 12.53 13.45
CA GLY A 330 -2.00 12.95 14.44
C GLY A 330 -3.28 12.11 14.37
N TYR A 331 -3.73 11.78 13.16
CA TYR A 331 -4.87 10.89 12.95
C TYR A 331 -4.58 9.46 13.44
N MET A 332 -3.41 8.89 13.13
CA MET A 332 -3.01 7.59 13.68
C MET A 332 -3.01 7.60 15.22
N VAL A 333 -2.42 8.64 15.84
CA VAL A 333 -2.41 8.83 17.30
C VAL A 333 -3.84 8.85 17.87
N GLY A 334 -4.77 9.52 17.17
CA GLY A 334 -6.18 9.55 17.55
C GLY A 334 -6.84 8.17 17.52
N GLN A 335 -6.56 7.37 16.47
CA GLN A 335 -7.09 6.01 16.34
C GLN A 335 -6.53 5.07 17.41
N VAL A 336 -5.21 5.02 17.60
CA VAL A 336 -4.56 4.07 18.53
C VAL A 336 -4.95 4.32 19.99
N LYS A 337 -5.07 5.59 20.40
CA LYS A 337 -5.50 5.95 21.76
C LYS A 337 -6.91 5.49 22.11
N SER A 338 -7.75 5.26 21.10
CA SER A 338 -9.14 4.84 21.31
C SER A 338 -9.31 3.33 21.54
N GLN A 339 -8.32 2.51 21.20
CA GLN A 339 -8.45 1.03 21.17
C GLN A 339 -7.65 0.29 22.24
N GLY A 340 -6.67 0.93 22.88
CA GLY A 340 -5.84 0.28 23.91
C GLY A 340 -4.92 -0.83 23.37
N ILE A 341 -4.64 -0.84 22.06
CA ILE A 341 -3.74 -1.78 21.42
C ILE A 341 -2.33 -1.19 21.38
N ASN A 342 -1.34 -1.93 21.89
CA ASN A 342 0.05 -1.46 22.01
C ASN A 342 0.92 -1.77 20.78
N LYS A 343 0.52 -2.75 19.95
CA LYS A 343 1.27 -3.19 18.77
C LYS A 343 0.65 -2.62 17.50
N ILE A 344 1.46 -1.91 16.74
CA ILE A 344 1.03 -1.24 15.51
C ILE A 344 1.89 -1.71 14.35
N ALA A 345 1.25 -2.21 13.30
CA ALA A 345 1.90 -2.62 12.07
C ALA A 345 1.55 -1.67 10.91
N PHE A 346 2.49 -1.49 9.98
CA PHE A 346 2.36 -0.57 8.85
C PHE A 346 2.69 -1.27 7.53
N SER A 347 1.75 -1.25 6.57
CA SER A 347 1.89 -1.85 5.23
C SER A 347 1.07 -1.07 4.20
N GLY A 348 1.33 -1.29 2.91
CA GLY A 348 0.79 -0.53 1.79
C GLY A 348 1.78 0.50 1.25
N GLY A 349 1.66 0.87 -0.04
CA GLY A 349 2.63 1.69 -0.75
C GLY A 349 2.88 3.08 -0.15
N VAL A 350 1.95 3.62 0.65
CA VAL A 350 2.13 4.92 1.32
C VAL A 350 3.27 4.88 2.34
N PHE A 351 3.55 3.72 2.95
CA PHE A 351 4.66 3.57 3.91
C PHE A 351 6.04 3.44 3.25
N GLN A 352 6.13 3.62 1.93
CA GLN A 352 7.40 3.95 1.25
C GLN A 352 7.85 5.40 1.52
N ASN A 353 6.94 6.26 2.01
CA ASN A 353 7.22 7.65 2.36
C ASN A 353 8.13 7.73 3.60
N GLN A 354 9.38 8.12 3.36
CA GLN A 354 10.46 8.12 4.35
C GLN A 354 10.20 9.15 5.47
N LEU A 355 9.63 10.30 5.12
CA LEU A 355 9.28 11.31 6.11
C LEU A 355 8.15 10.82 7.03
N LEU A 356 7.12 10.20 6.46
CA LEU A 356 6.00 9.67 7.24
C LEU A 356 6.50 8.62 8.24
N VAL A 357 7.40 7.73 7.80
CA VAL A 357 8.06 6.76 8.69
C VAL A 357 8.80 7.45 9.84
N ASP A 358 9.63 8.46 9.55
CA ASP A 358 10.35 9.20 10.60
C ASP A 358 9.39 9.91 11.58
N LEU A 359 8.32 10.52 11.07
CA LEU A 359 7.32 11.20 11.90
C LEU A 359 6.56 10.22 12.78
N ILE A 360 6.24 9.03 12.28
CA ILE A 360 5.61 7.96 13.06
C ILE A 360 6.55 7.51 14.18
N ILE A 361 7.82 7.23 13.87
CA ILE A 361 8.80 6.81 14.87
C ILE A 361 8.99 7.90 15.94
N ASP A 362 9.11 9.17 15.53
CA ASP A 362 9.27 10.30 16.44
C ASP A 362 8.10 10.44 17.45
N ASN A 363 6.89 9.99 17.10
CA ASN A 363 5.67 10.28 17.87
C ASN A 363 4.95 9.07 18.47
N LEU A 364 5.21 7.85 17.99
CA LEU A 364 4.54 6.64 18.49
C LEU A 364 5.52 5.66 19.16
N ASN A 365 6.82 5.68 18.83
CA ASN A 365 7.75 4.64 19.27
C ASN A 365 8.05 4.63 20.78
N SER A 366 7.75 5.72 21.51
CA SER A 366 7.89 5.74 22.98
C SER A 366 6.77 5.00 23.70
N ASP A 367 5.59 4.95 23.08
CA ASP A 367 4.34 4.53 23.72
C ASP A 367 3.82 3.21 23.13
N TYR A 368 4.26 2.84 21.92
CA TYR A 368 3.79 1.71 21.14
C TYR A 368 4.93 0.90 20.52
N GLU A 369 4.70 -0.38 20.31
CA GLU A 369 5.59 -1.26 19.54
C GLU A 369 5.25 -1.15 18.05
N LEU A 370 6.22 -0.68 17.25
CA LEU A 370 6.04 -0.38 15.83
C LEU A 370 6.66 -1.47 14.95
N TYR A 371 5.84 -2.04 14.08
CA TYR A 371 6.20 -3.15 13.20
C TYR A 371 6.15 -2.71 11.74
N TRP A 372 7.26 -2.94 11.04
CA TRP A 372 7.43 -2.59 9.63
C TRP A 372 7.98 -3.79 8.88
N HIS A 373 7.86 -3.77 7.56
CA HIS A 373 8.58 -4.73 6.72
C HIS A 373 10.10 -4.62 6.88
N GLN A 374 10.83 -5.73 6.69
CA GLN A 374 12.28 -5.86 6.95
C GLN A 374 13.07 -6.37 5.73
N GLN A 375 12.57 -7.44 5.13
CA GLN A 375 12.98 -8.15 3.91
C GLN A 375 12.07 -7.85 2.72
N LEU A 376 10.81 -7.45 2.95
CA LEU A 376 9.84 -7.10 1.91
C LEU A 376 9.69 -5.58 1.76
N SER A 377 9.21 -5.16 0.58
CA SER A 377 8.70 -3.81 0.38
C SER A 377 7.30 -3.68 1.01
N PRO A 378 6.89 -2.51 1.53
CA PRO A 378 5.52 -2.32 2.01
C PRO A 378 4.48 -2.25 0.87
N ASN A 379 4.89 -2.10 -0.39
CA ASN A 379 3.98 -2.06 -1.54
C ASN A 379 3.55 -3.47 -2.01
N ASP A 380 2.83 -3.52 -3.13
CA ASP A 380 2.22 -4.73 -3.73
C ASP A 380 3.18 -5.91 -3.94
N GLU A 381 4.49 -5.66 -3.94
CA GLU A 381 5.52 -6.71 -3.97
C GLU A 381 5.37 -7.72 -2.81
N ASN A 382 4.77 -7.31 -1.69
CA ASN A 382 4.54 -8.18 -0.54
C ASN A 382 3.25 -9.00 -0.59
N ILE A 383 2.36 -8.74 -1.56
CA ILE A 383 1.01 -9.36 -1.59
C ILE A 383 1.09 -10.87 -1.70
N SER A 384 2.05 -11.40 -2.47
CA SER A 384 2.27 -12.85 -2.57
C SER A 384 2.62 -13.47 -1.23
N PHE A 385 3.56 -12.88 -0.48
CA PHE A 385 3.88 -13.33 0.87
C PHE A 385 2.68 -13.20 1.82
N GLY A 386 1.94 -12.09 1.72
CA GLY A 386 0.72 -11.86 2.49
C GLY A 386 -0.35 -12.91 2.26
N GLN A 387 -0.58 -13.30 1.01
CA GLN A 387 -1.48 -14.40 0.62
C GLN A 387 -1.09 -15.72 1.29
N LEU A 388 0.20 -16.08 1.23
CA LEU A 388 0.72 -17.28 1.91
C LEU A 388 0.48 -17.24 3.42
N MET A 389 0.78 -16.11 4.06
CA MET A 389 0.64 -15.97 5.51
C MET A 389 -0.83 -15.97 5.95
N TYR A 390 -1.71 -15.40 5.12
CA TYR A 390 -3.15 -15.38 5.39
C TYR A 390 -3.73 -16.81 5.39
N ASP A 391 -3.40 -17.61 4.39
CA ASP A 391 -3.83 -19.02 4.29
C ASP A 391 -3.18 -19.89 5.37
N LEU A 392 -1.85 -19.78 5.54
CA LEU A 392 -1.09 -20.62 6.47
C LEU A 392 -1.56 -20.50 7.93
N TYR A 393 -1.99 -19.30 8.33
CA TYR A 393 -2.46 -19.05 9.69
C TYR A 393 -3.98 -19.11 9.85
N ASP A 394 -4.69 -19.45 8.77
CA ASP A 394 -6.16 -19.55 8.75
C ASP A 394 -6.80 -18.27 9.28
N LEU A 395 -6.43 -17.14 8.67
CA LEU A 395 -6.95 -15.84 9.06
C LEU A 395 -8.34 -15.62 8.46
N ASP A 396 -9.30 -15.18 9.27
CA ASP A 396 -10.69 -14.91 8.86
C ASP A 396 -10.97 -13.42 8.60
#